data_AF-A0AA50T7R3-F1
#
_entry.id   AF-A0AA50T7R3-F1
#
_cell.length_a   1.000
_cell.length_b   1.000
_cell.length_c   1.000
_cell.angle_alpha   90.00
_cell.angle_beta   90.00
_cell.angle_gamma   90.00
#
_symmetry.space_group_name_H-M   'P 1'
#
loop_
_entity.id
_entity.type
_entity.pdbx_description
1 polymer ?
#
loop_
_entity_poly.entity_id
_entity_poly.type
_entity_poly.pdbx_seq_one_letter_code
_entity_poly.pdbx_strand_id
1 'polypeptide(L)'
;RYQWQGNAGTHFWHAHTGLQKLDGIYGSIIVRQPPSRDPNSHLYDFDLTTHVIVVSDWLHEDATERFPGRLAVNTGQDPENLLVNGKGQFRDPNTGFMTNTPLEVFTVTPGKRYRFRFINALASVCP
;
A
#
# COMPACT_ATOMS: atom_id res chain seq x y z
N ARG A 1 25.31 -0.86 1.59
CA ARG A 1 24.62 -0.46 2.84
C ARG A 1 23.98 0.90 2.63
N TYR A 2 22.68 1.05 2.87
CA TYR A 2 22.01 2.35 2.82
C TYR A 2 22.22 3.11 4.15
N GLN A 3 22.59 4.38 4.08
CA GLN A 3 22.75 5.27 5.23
C GLN A 3 22.12 6.62 4.89
N TRP A 4 21.25 7.13 5.75
CA TRP A 4 20.50 8.37 5.50
C TRP A 4 20.05 9.00 6.82
N GLN A 5 19.73 10.29 6.76
CA GLN A 5 18.97 11.04 7.76
C GLN A 5 17.72 11.57 7.08
N GLY A 6 16.58 11.58 7.75
CA GLY A 6 15.33 12.04 7.15
C GLY A 6 14.46 12.83 8.11
N ASN A 7 13.57 13.61 7.51
CA ASN A 7 12.59 14.43 8.22
C ASN A 7 11.43 13.58 8.76
N ALA A 8 10.78 14.08 9.82
CA ALA A 8 9.56 13.47 10.35
C ALA A 8 8.45 13.43 9.29
N GLY A 9 7.73 12.32 9.22
CA GLY A 9 6.71 12.13 8.20
C GLY A 9 6.28 10.69 7.99
N THR A 10 5.33 10.53 7.06
CA THR A 10 4.93 9.25 6.48
C THR A 10 5.69 9.11 5.16
N HIS A 11 6.67 8.22 5.13
CA HIS A 11 7.44 7.89 3.94
C HIS A 11 7.20 6.43 3.56
N PHE A 12 7.72 6.02 2.42
CA PHE A 12 7.69 4.64 1.97
C PHE A 12 8.95 4.34 1.16
N TRP A 13 9.28 3.06 1.03
CA TRP A 13 10.34 2.58 0.17
C TRP A 13 9.78 1.56 -0.81
N HIS A 14 10.46 1.38 -1.94
CA HIS A 14 10.15 0.34 -2.91
C HIS A 14 11.39 -0.03 -3.71
N ALA A 15 11.37 -1.21 -4.33
CA ALA A 15 12.35 -1.54 -5.36
C ALA A 15 12.28 -0.53 -6.50
N HIS A 16 13.44 -0.03 -6.92
CA HIS A 16 13.56 0.93 -8.03
C HIS A 16 14.33 0.30 -9.21
N THR A 17 14.09 -0.98 -9.45
CA THR A 17 14.70 -1.76 -10.53
C THR A 17 13.64 -2.59 -11.22
N GLY A 18 13.56 -2.47 -12.55
CA GLY A 18 12.57 -3.16 -13.36
C GLY A 18 11.16 -2.95 -12.83
N LEU A 19 10.43 -4.05 -12.67
CA LEU A 19 9.03 -4.07 -12.27
C LEU A 19 8.83 -4.64 -10.85
N GLN A 20 9.91 -4.80 -10.10
CA GLN A 20 9.94 -5.43 -8.77
C GLN A 20 8.97 -4.80 -7.74
N LYS A 21 8.63 -3.51 -7.90
CA LYS A 21 7.62 -2.85 -7.07
C LYS A 21 6.23 -3.48 -7.29
N LEU A 22 5.84 -3.73 -8.54
CA LEU A 22 4.55 -4.36 -8.88
C LEU A 22 4.44 -5.77 -8.30
N ASP A 23 5.57 -6.48 -8.22
CA ASP A 23 5.65 -7.83 -7.63
C ASP A 23 5.68 -7.83 -6.08
N GLY A 24 5.42 -6.68 -5.43
CA GLY A 24 5.26 -6.62 -3.97
C GLY A 24 6.44 -6.04 -3.19
N ILE A 25 7.52 -5.60 -3.83
CA ILE A 25 8.71 -5.13 -3.10
C ILE A 25 8.57 -3.64 -2.73
N TYR A 26 7.86 -3.39 -1.64
CA TYR A 26 7.67 -2.06 -1.04
C TYR A 26 7.35 -2.15 0.46
N GLY A 27 7.37 -1.01 1.15
CA GLY A 27 6.97 -0.93 2.55
C GLY A 27 6.94 0.49 3.09
N SER A 28 6.38 0.66 4.28
CA SER A 28 6.31 1.97 4.93
C SER A 28 7.60 2.33 5.66
N ILE A 29 7.92 3.63 5.72
CA ILE A 29 8.95 4.21 6.57
C ILE A 29 8.32 5.36 7.33
N ILE A 30 8.05 5.17 8.61
CA ILE A 30 7.46 6.22 9.44
C ILE A 30 8.54 6.83 10.32
N VAL A 31 8.87 8.10 10.08
CA VAL A 31 9.79 8.86 10.94
C VAL A 31 8.94 9.68 11.91
N ARG A 32 8.89 9.24 13.17
CA ARG A 32 8.14 9.92 14.24
C ARG A 32 9.00 10.98 14.90
N GLN A 33 8.34 11.98 15.47
CA GLN A 33 8.98 13.00 16.30
C GLN A 33 8.22 13.14 17.63
N PRO A 34 8.87 13.70 18.68
CA PRO A 34 8.21 13.96 19.95
C PRO A 34 7.00 14.88 19.79
N PRO A 35 5.92 14.72 20.60
CA PRO A 35 4.73 15.58 20.53
C PRO A 35 5.04 17.08 20.62
N SER A 36 6.05 17.47 21.40
CA SER A 36 6.48 18.88 21.53
C SER A 36 7.00 19.52 20.25
N ARG A 37 7.34 18.73 19.24
CA ARG A 37 7.78 19.19 17.91
C ARG A 37 6.75 18.93 16.81
N ASP A 38 5.68 18.20 17.09
CA ASP A 38 4.61 17.97 16.14
C ASP A 38 3.48 19.00 16.33
N PRO A 39 3.31 19.94 15.38
CA PRO A 39 2.24 20.94 15.47
C PRO A 39 0.84 20.31 15.50
N ASN A 40 0.70 19.07 14.99
CA ASN A 40 -0.55 18.34 14.94
C ASN A 40 -0.74 17.38 16.11
N SER A 41 0.20 17.31 17.07
CA SER A 41 0.14 16.35 18.20
C SER A 41 -1.14 16.46 19.02
N HIS A 42 -1.72 17.65 19.10
CA HIS A 42 -2.98 17.90 19.82
C HIS A 42 -4.22 17.35 19.11
N LEU A 43 -4.13 16.94 17.84
CA LEU A 43 -5.25 16.46 17.02
C LEU A 43 -5.55 14.96 17.17
N TYR A 44 -4.63 14.19 17.77
CA TYR A 44 -4.77 12.75 17.91
C TYR A 44 -4.29 12.27 19.27
N ASP A 45 -4.82 11.13 19.72
CA ASP A 45 -4.41 10.47 20.94
C ASP A 45 -3.36 9.37 20.66
N PHE A 46 -3.44 8.75 19.46
CA PHE A 46 -2.56 7.65 19.07
C PHE A 46 -2.02 7.78 17.64
N ASP A 47 -0.73 7.48 17.47
CA ASP A 47 -0.02 7.30 16.19
C ASP A 47 0.65 5.93 16.19
N LEU A 48 -0.14 4.90 15.88
CA LEU A 48 0.24 3.49 16.02
C LEU A 48 0.78 2.92 14.72
N THR A 49 1.67 1.93 14.83
CA THR A 49 2.14 1.14 13.68
C THR A 49 0.99 0.36 13.01
N THR A 50 -0.05 0.00 13.76
CA THR A 50 -1.25 -0.70 13.26
C THR A 50 -2.22 0.20 12.48
N HIS A 51 -1.96 1.52 12.43
CA HIS A 51 -2.83 2.50 11.75
C HIS A 51 -2.13 3.12 10.52
N VAL A 52 -1.12 2.42 10.00
CA VAL A 52 -0.53 2.71 8.69
C VAL A 52 -1.35 1.98 7.64
N ILE A 53 -1.76 2.69 6.60
CA ILE A 53 -2.51 2.18 5.45
C ILE A 53 -1.57 2.25 4.24
N VAL A 54 -1.20 1.11 3.70
CA VAL A 54 -0.49 0.98 2.42
C VAL A 54 -1.45 0.39 1.41
N VAL A 55 -1.76 1.14 0.36
CA VAL A 55 -2.60 0.67 -0.76
C VAL A 55 -1.70 0.31 -1.92
N SER A 56 -1.89 -0.88 -2.49
CA SER A 56 -1.15 -1.37 -3.66
C SER A 56 -2.10 -2.04 -4.64
N ASP A 57 -1.74 -1.99 -5.92
CA ASP A 57 -2.34 -2.79 -6.97
C ASP A 57 -1.73 -4.19 -6.93
N TRP A 58 -2.48 -5.17 -7.41
CA TRP A 58 -2.06 -6.55 -7.41
C TRP A 58 -2.44 -7.23 -8.70
N LEU A 59 -1.44 -7.83 -9.33
CA LEU A 59 -1.56 -8.61 -10.54
C LEU A 59 -1.65 -10.09 -10.18
N HIS A 60 -2.46 -10.85 -10.92
CA HIS A 60 -2.52 -12.31 -10.77
C HIS A 60 -1.47 -13.05 -11.62
N GLU A 61 -0.44 -12.33 -12.05
CA GLU A 61 0.70 -12.80 -12.83
C GLU A 61 1.92 -11.94 -12.50
N ASP A 62 3.13 -12.43 -12.82
CA ASP A 62 4.35 -11.66 -12.62
C ASP A 62 4.31 -10.37 -13.45
N ALA A 63 4.78 -9.25 -12.90
CA ALA A 63 4.73 -7.97 -13.61
C ALA A 63 5.48 -7.98 -14.95
N THR A 64 6.51 -8.83 -15.07
CA THR A 64 7.27 -9.01 -16.32
C THR A 64 6.45 -9.62 -17.45
N GLU A 65 5.40 -10.40 -17.14
CA GLU A 65 4.48 -10.99 -18.12
C GLU A 65 3.64 -9.93 -18.85
N ARG A 66 3.56 -8.71 -18.30
CA ARG A 66 2.88 -7.55 -18.91
C ARG A 66 3.81 -6.60 -19.64
N PHE A 67 5.12 -6.84 -19.63
CA PHE A 67 6.11 -5.95 -20.23
C PHE A 67 6.62 -6.46 -21.59
N PRO A 68 6.77 -5.61 -22.62
CA PRO A 68 6.54 -4.15 -22.67
C PRO A 68 5.06 -3.75 -22.87
N GLY A 69 4.17 -4.73 -22.90
CA GLY A 69 2.75 -4.58 -23.17
C GLY A 69 2.25 -5.79 -23.94
N ARG A 70 1.05 -6.26 -23.65
CA ARG A 70 0.42 -7.36 -24.41
C ARG A 70 -0.35 -6.78 -25.60
N LEU A 71 -0.07 -7.27 -26.80
CA LEU A 71 -0.69 -6.77 -28.04
C LEU A 71 -1.94 -7.55 -28.47
N ALA A 72 -2.16 -8.75 -27.95
CA ALA A 72 -3.19 -9.67 -28.45
C ALA A 72 -4.18 -10.15 -27.38
N VAL A 73 -3.74 -10.35 -26.13
CA VAL A 73 -4.55 -10.92 -25.05
C VAL A 73 -4.32 -10.11 -23.78
N ASN A 74 -5.40 -9.73 -23.10
CA ASN A 74 -5.35 -8.91 -21.88
C ASN A 74 -4.46 -7.66 -22.06
N THR A 75 -4.80 -6.83 -23.04
CA THR A 75 -4.00 -5.67 -23.48
C THR A 75 -3.97 -4.52 -22.46
N GLY A 76 -4.72 -4.62 -21.37
CA GLY A 76 -4.77 -3.63 -20.29
C GLY A 76 -3.59 -3.74 -19.32
N GLN A 77 -3.45 -2.71 -18.49
CA GLN A 77 -2.55 -2.71 -17.33
C GLN A 77 -3.34 -2.62 -16.00
N ASP A 78 -4.66 -2.71 -16.08
CA ASP A 78 -5.54 -2.68 -14.93
C ASP A 78 -5.23 -3.89 -14.03
N PRO A 79 -5.05 -3.67 -12.72
CA PRO A 79 -4.78 -4.76 -11.80
C PRO A 79 -6.07 -5.53 -11.52
N GLU A 80 -5.94 -6.84 -11.26
CA GLU A 80 -7.08 -7.66 -10.86
C GLU A 80 -7.61 -7.27 -9.48
N ASN A 81 -6.73 -6.79 -8.60
CA ASN A 81 -7.04 -6.50 -7.21
C ASN A 81 -6.39 -5.21 -6.70
N LEU A 82 -7.05 -4.61 -5.71
CA LEU A 82 -6.44 -3.64 -4.80
C LEU A 82 -6.23 -4.31 -3.44
N LEU A 83 -5.07 -4.07 -2.85
CA LEU A 83 -4.71 -4.55 -1.53
C LEU A 83 -4.59 -3.39 -0.55
N VAL A 84 -5.09 -3.60 0.66
CA VAL A 84 -4.83 -2.75 1.82
C VAL A 84 -3.94 -3.53 2.77
N ASN A 85 -2.73 -3.02 3.04
CA ASN A 85 -1.72 -3.71 3.85
C ASN A 85 -1.46 -5.16 3.40
N GLY A 86 -1.44 -5.39 2.08
CA GLY A 86 -1.22 -6.70 1.47
C GLY A 86 -2.43 -7.65 1.50
N LYS A 87 -3.62 -7.15 1.89
CA LYS A 87 -4.85 -7.94 2.00
C LYS A 87 -5.95 -7.42 1.08
N GLY A 88 -6.69 -8.34 0.47
CA GLY A 88 -7.80 -8.05 -0.42
C GLY A 88 -8.49 -9.33 -0.87
N GLN A 89 -9.67 -9.21 -1.46
CA GLN A 89 -10.45 -10.32 -2.02
C GLN A 89 -10.73 -10.05 -3.49
N PHE A 90 -10.60 -11.09 -4.31
CA PHE A 90 -10.90 -11.05 -5.74
C PHE A 90 -12.24 -11.71 -6.04
N ARG A 91 -13.00 -11.11 -6.97
CA ARG A 91 -14.11 -11.75 -7.66
C ARG A 91 -13.69 -12.08 -9.07
N ASP A 92 -13.64 -13.35 -9.43
CA ASP A 92 -13.44 -13.75 -10.81
C ASP A 92 -14.65 -13.29 -11.65
N PRO A 93 -14.47 -12.40 -12.65
CA PRO A 93 -15.57 -11.90 -13.46
C PRO A 93 -16.18 -12.99 -14.36
N ASN A 94 -15.45 -14.06 -14.68
CA ASN A 94 -15.90 -15.13 -15.57
C ASN A 94 -16.70 -16.20 -14.81
N THR A 95 -16.22 -16.60 -13.62
CA THR A 95 -16.84 -17.68 -12.84
C THR A 95 -17.73 -17.17 -11.71
N GLY A 96 -17.59 -15.90 -11.33
CA GLY A 96 -18.25 -15.31 -10.16
C GLY A 96 -17.70 -15.78 -8.82
N PHE A 97 -16.67 -16.64 -8.82
CA PHE A 97 -16.03 -17.15 -7.62
C PHE A 97 -15.36 -16.01 -6.84
N MET A 98 -15.52 -16.04 -5.52
CA MET A 98 -14.91 -15.10 -4.58
C MET A 98 -13.82 -15.79 -3.79
N THR A 99 -12.62 -15.23 -3.77
CA THR A 99 -11.58 -15.69 -2.85
C THR A 99 -11.96 -15.38 -1.41
N ASN A 100 -11.69 -16.30 -0.49
CA ASN A 100 -11.91 -16.11 0.95
C ASN A 100 -10.60 -15.78 1.69
N THR A 101 -9.96 -14.69 1.29
CA THR A 101 -8.76 -14.15 1.94
C THR A 101 -9.13 -13.12 3.01
N PRO A 102 -8.31 -12.94 4.06
CA PRO A 102 -8.57 -11.93 5.08
C PRO A 102 -8.58 -10.50 4.50
N LEU A 103 -9.36 -9.62 5.13
CA LEU A 103 -9.30 -8.18 4.89
C LEU A 103 -8.50 -7.49 6.00
N GLU A 104 -7.98 -6.30 5.71
CA GLU A 104 -7.33 -5.49 6.73
C GLU A 104 -8.36 -4.88 7.69
N VAL A 105 -8.06 -4.94 8.98
CA VAL A 105 -8.95 -4.46 10.05
C VAL A 105 -8.19 -3.49 10.93
N PHE A 106 -8.75 -2.29 11.10
CA PHE A 106 -8.23 -1.26 11.99
C PHE A 106 -9.10 -1.17 13.23
N THR A 107 -8.56 -1.57 14.38
CA THR A 107 -9.28 -1.51 15.66
C THR A 107 -9.13 -0.14 16.31
N VAL A 108 -10.26 0.48 16.63
CA VAL A 108 -10.32 1.78 17.31
C VAL A 108 -11.15 1.68 18.59
N THR A 109 -10.89 2.57 19.54
CA THR A 109 -11.66 2.70 20.78
C THR A 109 -12.58 3.91 20.69
N PRO A 110 -13.88 3.80 21.07
CA PRO A 110 -14.78 4.95 21.12
C PRO A 110 -14.22 6.11 21.93
N GLY A 111 -14.41 7.33 21.44
CA GLY A 111 -13.92 8.56 22.08
C GLY A 111 -12.42 8.82 21.95
N LYS A 112 -11.67 8.00 21.21
CA LYS A 112 -10.24 8.19 20.93
C LYS A 112 -10.01 8.60 19.48
N ARG A 113 -8.99 9.45 19.27
CA ARG A 113 -8.59 9.98 17.97
C ARG A 113 -7.30 9.32 17.51
N TYR A 114 -7.28 8.83 16.27
CA TYR A 114 -6.15 8.09 15.71
C TYR A 114 -5.59 8.83 14.49
N ARG A 115 -4.27 8.94 14.41
CA ARG A 115 -3.59 9.40 13.20
C ARG A 115 -3.37 8.22 12.26
N PHE A 116 -4.22 8.11 11.25
CA PHE A 116 -3.98 7.19 10.14
C PHE A 116 -2.90 7.76 9.22
N ARG A 117 -1.97 6.90 8.80
CA ARG A 117 -0.88 7.25 7.88
C ARG A 117 -1.08 6.52 6.57
N PHE A 118 -1.53 7.25 5.56
CA PHE A 118 -1.83 6.70 4.24
C PHE A 118 -0.62 6.75 3.30
N ILE A 119 -0.40 5.66 2.57
CA ILE A 119 0.65 5.50 1.55
C ILE A 119 0.00 4.91 0.31
N ASN A 120 0.20 5.58 -0.83
CA ASN A 120 -0.12 5.04 -2.15
C ASN A 120 1.15 4.35 -2.70
N ALA A 121 1.08 3.03 -2.84
CA ALA A 121 2.12 2.19 -3.45
C ALA A 121 1.69 1.63 -4.81
N LEU A 122 0.63 2.15 -5.44
CA LEU A 122 0.19 1.77 -6.79
C LEU A 122 1.31 1.98 -7.83
N ALA A 123 1.31 1.18 -8.89
CA ALA A 123 2.34 1.20 -9.93
C ALA A 123 1.82 0.97 -11.36
N SER A 124 0.64 0.39 -11.57
CA SER A 124 0.17 -0.04 -12.89
C SER A 124 -0.62 1.02 -13.66
N VAL A 125 -1.19 2.02 -12.97
CA VAL A 125 -1.90 3.13 -13.61
C VAL A 125 -1.38 4.48 -13.12
N CYS A 126 -0.78 5.25 -14.04
CA CYS A 126 -0.65 6.69 -13.87
C CYS A 126 -2.00 7.32 -14.24
N PRO A 127 -2.53 8.30 -13.48
CA PRO A 127 -3.68 9.08 -13.92
C PRO A 127 -3.41 9.80 -15.25
#